data_AF-A0A7W1NZD9-F1
#
_entry.id   AF-A0A7W1NZD9-F1
#
_cell.length_a   1.000
_cell.length_b   1.000
_cell.length_c   1.000
_cell.angle_alpha   90.00
_cell.angle_beta   90.00
_cell.angle_gamma   90.00
#
_symmetry.space_group_name_H-M   'P 1'
#
loop_
_entity.id
_entity.type
_entity.pdbx_description
1 polymer ?
#
loop_
_entity_poly.entity_id
_entity_poly.type
_entity_poly.pdbx_seq_one_letter_code
_entity_poly.pdbx_strand_id
1 'polypeptide(L)'
;MPTTTGRQEYAKTQVKVQGPPAKKDKTLNTTADASGYRFSLATENNEPLQAGQATMVNITVTTPDGKEFTGLEPVMAAFAHMVAFPEDLASVTHVHPMGEEPKAAAERGGSQLSFHVEPEQPGFQKLFLQTQIGGKEVYAAFAQNVQPAAPAGASAAGEYTCPMHPQVKQKTVGKCPKCGMALVPTTADAHQHQH
;
A
#
# COMPACT_ATOMS: atom_id res chain seq x y z
N MET A 1 4.55 -3.24 -13.33
CA MET A 1 3.49 -4.07 -13.95
C MET A 1 4.24 -5.02 -14.85
N PRO A 2 4.26 -6.34 -14.61
CA PRO A 2 4.91 -7.26 -15.54
C PRO A 2 4.24 -7.10 -16.90
N THR A 3 4.99 -6.59 -17.88
CA THR A 3 4.44 -6.09 -19.15
C THR A 3 3.88 -7.19 -20.05
N THR A 4 4.07 -8.47 -19.68
CA THR A 4 3.67 -9.63 -20.48
C THR A 4 2.34 -10.26 -20.05
N THR A 5 1.94 -10.19 -18.78
CA THR A 5 0.73 -10.89 -18.27
C THR A 5 -0.38 -9.96 -17.79
N GLY A 6 -0.09 -8.67 -17.58
CA GLY A 6 -1.09 -7.70 -17.09
C GLY A 6 -1.69 -8.05 -15.71
N ARG A 7 -1.11 -9.04 -15.01
CA ARG A 7 -1.52 -9.50 -13.68
C ARG A 7 -0.34 -9.34 -12.73
N GLN A 8 -0.59 -8.74 -11.57
CA GLN A 8 0.33 -8.90 -10.45
C GLN A 8 0.26 -10.36 -9.98
N GLU A 9 1.40 -11.03 -9.97
CA GLU A 9 1.52 -12.38 -9.43
C GLU A 9 1.78 -12.30 -7.92
N TYR A 10 0.74 -12.55 -7.15
CA TYR A 10 0.87 -12.77 -5.72
C TYR A 10 1.28 -14.22 -5.49
N ALA A 11 2.56 -14.49 -5.25
CA ALA A 11 2.97 -15.80 -4.75
C ALA A 11 2.59 -15.91 -3.27
N LYS A 12 1.75 -16.89 -2.93
CA LYS A 12 1.28 -17.15 -1.56
C LYS A 12 1.61 -18.58 -1.16
N THR A 13 2.11 -18.76 0.05
CA THR A 13 2.36 -20.09 0.63
C THR A 13 2.09 -20.08 2.14
N GLN A 14 1.76 -21.26 2.69
CA GLN A 14 1.62 -21.46 4.12
C GLN A 14 2.86 -22.15 4.70
N VAL A 15 3.45 -21.60 5.77
CA VAL A 15 4.64 -22.17 6.43
C VAL A 15 4.29 -22.68 7.82
N LYS A 16 4.65 -23.94 8.12
CA LYS A 16 4.59 -24.50 9.48
C LYS A 16 5.96 -24.37 10.16
N VAL A 17 6.01 -23.65 11.29
CA VAL A 17 7.22 -23.47 12.11
C VAL A 17 7.09 -24.29 13.39
N GLN A 18 8.16 -24.99 13.79
CA GLN A 18 8.20 -25.77 15.04
C GLN A 18 8.60 -24.89 16.24
N GLY A 19 8.00 -25.14 17.41
CA GLY A 19 8.31 -24.46 18.67
C GLY A 19 7.25 -23.45 19.13
N PRO A 20 7.33 -22.97 20.39
CA PRO A 20 6.39 -21.97 20.90
C PRO A 20 6.59 -20.63 20.17
N PRO A 21 5.51 -19.92 19.80
CA PRO A 21 5.64 -18.64 19.11
C PRO A 21 6.32 -17.61 20.02
N ALA A 22 7.30 -16.89 19.48
CA ALA A 22 7.87 -15.73 20.14
C ALA A 22 6.78 -14.66 20.37
N LYS A 23 7.00 -13.79 21.37
CA LYS A 23 6.10 -12.65 21.61
C LYS A 23 6.07 -11.76 20.37
N LYS A 24 4.87 -11.52 19.82
CA LYS A 24 4.68 -10.65 18.66
C LYS A 24 4.96 -9.20 19.05
N ASP A 25 6.00 -8.60 18.48
CA ASP A 25 6.17 -7.15 18.50
C ASP A 25 5.21 -6.54 17.47
N LYS A 26 4.24 -5.79 17.98
CA LYS A 26 3.17 -5.15 17.19
C LYS A 26 3.37 -3.63 17.06
N THR A 27 4.57 -3.13 17.31
CA THR A 27 4.87 -1.71 17.17
C THR A 27 4.66 -1.29 15.72
N LEU A 28 3.77 -0.33 15.49
CA LEU A 28 3.46 0.17 14.15
C LEU A 28 4.53 1.17 13.71
N ASN A 29 4.88 1.14 12.44
CA ASN A 29 5.79 2.10 11.83
C ASN A 29 5.54 2.21 10.32
N THR A 30 5.57 3.44 9.83
CA THR A 30 5.55 3.78 8.40
C THR A 30 6.91 4.24 7.91
N THR A 31 7.91 4.30 8.78
CA THR A 31 9.28 4.67 8.43
C THR A 31 10.25 3.60 8.92
N ALA A 32 11.33 3.41 8.17
CA ALA A 32 12.42 2.52 8.52
C ALA A 32 13.75 3.11 8.03
N ASP A 33 14.77 3.04 8.87
CA ASP A 33 16.14 3.41 8.52
C ASP A 33 16.96 2.13 8.32
N ALA A 34 17.62 1.99 7.16
CA ALA A 34 18.44 0.82 6.84
C ALA A 34 19.64 1.22 5.99
N SER A 35 20.83 0.77 6.38
CA SER A 35 22.09 1.05 5.66
C SER A 35 22.33 2.55 5.39
N GLY A 36 21.84 3.43 6.26
CA GLY A 36 21.94 4.89 6.13
C GLY A 36 20.86 5.55 5.27
N TYR A 37 19.99 4.78 4.62
CA TYR A 37 18.86 5.29 3.85
C TYR A 37 17.59 5.27 4.69
N ARG A 38 16.69 6.23 4.44
CA ARG A 38 15.36 6.24 5.02
C ARG A 38 14.33 5.78 3.98
N PHE A 39 13.46 4.90 4.42
CA PHE A 39 12.33 4.40 3.67
C PHE A 39 11.04 4.85 4.34
N SER A 40 10.13 5.44 3.58
CA SER A 40 8.84 5.94 4.07
C SER A 40 7.71 5.27 3.30
N LEU A 41 6.77 4.67 4.01
CA LEU A 41 5.58 4.01 3.49
C LEU A 41 4.38 4.95 3.60
N ALA A 42 3.64 5.10 2.51
CA ALA A 42 2.35 5.76 2.46
C ALA A 42 1.34 4.90 1.70
N THR A 43 0.14 4.76 2.24
CA THR A 43 -0.99 4.16 1.53
C THR A 43 -1.63 5.18 0.60
N GLU A 44 -2.40 4.70 -0.38
CA GLU A 44 -3.17 5.53 -1.27
C GLU A 44 -4.06 6.50 -0.47
N ASN A 45 -3.95 7.80 -0.75
CA ASN A 45 -4.66 8.86 -0.03
C ASN A 45 -4.43 8.89 1.50
N ASN A 46 -3.43 8.17 2.02
CA ASN A 46 -3.20 7.92 3.45
C ASN A 46 -4.37 7.18 4.14
N GLU A 47 -5.14 6.41 3.38
CA GLU A 47 -6.23 5.60 3.94
C GLU A 47 -5.71 4.28 4.54
N PRO A 48 -6.32 3.76 5.61
CA PRO A 48 -5.96 2.46 6.15
C PRO A 48 -6.17 1.34 5.14
N LEU A 49 -5.29 0.32 5.17
CA LEU A 49 -5.52 -0.90 4.41
C LEU A 49 -6.80 -1.60 4.88
N GLN A 50 -7.54 -2.21 3.96
CA GLN A 50 -8.76 -2.97 4.26
C GLN A 50 -8.65 -4.38 3.71
N ALA A 51 -9.14 -5.36 4.48
CA ALA A 51 -9.16 -6.75 4.04
C ALA A 51 -10.07 -6.91 2.81
N GLY A 52 -9.59 -7.62 1.80
CA GLY A 52 -10.29 -7.86 0.52
C GLY A 52 -10.36 -6.64 -0.40
N GLN A 53 -9.67 -5.53 -0.09
CA GLN A 53 -9.64 -4.35 -0.95
C GLN A 53 -8.23 -4.13 -1.50
N ALA A 54 -8.15 -4.05 -2.83
CA ALA A 54 -6.92 -3.70 -3.52
C ALA A 54 -6.64 -2.19 -3.41
N THR A 55 -5.40 -1.80 -3.11
CA THR A 55 -4.98 -0.40 -2.99
C THR A 55 -3.48 -0.25 -3.25
N MET A 56 -3.04 1.00 -3.41
CA MET A 56 -1.63 1.34 -3.60
C MET A 56 -0.89 1.52 -2.28
N VAL A 57 0.29 0.92 -2.17
CA VAL A 57 1.30 1.21 -1.15
C VAL A 57 2.52 1.80 -1.84
N ASN A 58 2.90 3.01 -1.45
CA ASN A 58 4.03 3.73 -2.00
C ASN A 58 5.18 3.76 -0.99
N ILE A 59 6.38 3.42 -1.45
CA ILE A 59 7.61 3.60 -0.71
C ILE A 59 8.42 4.73 -1.34
N THR A 60 8.88 5.66 -0.51
CA THR A 60 9.87 6.66 -0.90
C THR A 60 11.21 6.36 -0.23
N VAL A 61 12.29 6.35 -1.01
CA VAL A 61 13.67 6.15 -0.55
C VAL A 61 14.42 7.48 -0.59
N THR A 62 15.01 7.87 0.54
CA THR A 62 15.87 9.06 0.64
C THR A 62 17.27 8.73 1.15
N THR A 63 18.23 9.51 0.68
CA THR A 63 19.62 9.49 1.15
C THR A 63 19.71 10.02 2.60
N PRO A 64 20.84 9.79 3.30
CA PRO A 64 21.03 10.30 4.66
C PRO A 64 20.86 11.83 4.80
N ASP A 65 21.15 12.60 3.75
CA ASP A 65 20.95 14.05 3.68
C ASP A 65 19.54 14.46 3.25
N GLY A 66 18.61 13.51 3.14
CA GLY A 66 17.18 13.74 2.86
C GLY A 66 16.84 13.96 1.39
N LYS A 67 17.78 13.77 0.46
CA LYS A 67 17.53 13.88 -0.98
C LYS A 67 16.90 12.61 -1.53
N GLU A 68 16.27 12.74 -2.69
CA GLU A 68 15.74 11.59 -3.42
C GLU A 68 16.86 10.64 -3.83
N PHE A 69 16.67 9.35 -3.55
CA PHE A 69 17.61 8.32 -3.98
C PHE A 69 17.25 7.80 -5.37
N THR A 70 18.16 7.85 -6.34
CA THR A 70 17.91 7.43 -7.73
C THR A 70 18.81 6.28 -8.18
N GLY A 71 19.37 5.55 -7.22
CA GLY A 71 20.41 4.54 -7.44
C GLY A 71 19.97 3.10 -7.16
N LEU A 72 18.67 2.79 -7.17
CA LEU A 72 18.22 1.42 -6.89
C LEU A 72 18.73 0.47 -7.96
N GLU A 73 19.40 -0.60 -7.54
CA GLU A 73 19.92 -1.63 -8.44
C GLU A 73 18.88 -2.73 -8.66
N PRO A 74 18.89 -3.39 -9.84
CA PRO A 74 18.06 -4.56 -10.09
C PRO A 74 18.42 -5.71 -9.15
N VAL A 75 17.44 -6.19 -8.39
CA VAL A 75 17.49 -7.42 -7.59
C VAL A 75 16.42 -8.37 -8.13
N MET A 76 16.76 -9.63 -8.41
CA MET A 76 15.85 -10.65 -8.98
C MET A 76 14.85 -10.12 -10.04
N ALA A 77 15.35 -9.38 -11.04
CA ALA A 77 14.59 -8.79 -12.15
C ALA A 77 13.57 -7.68 -11.79
N ALA A 78 13.66 -7.08 -10.60
CA ALA A 78 12.91 -5.89 -10.21
C ALA A 78 13.81 -4.89 -9.47
N PHE A 79 13.36 -3.64 -9.26
CA PHE A 79 14.11 -2.70 -8.42
C PHE A 79 13.88 -2.89 -6.91
N ALA A 80 12.87 -3.69 -6.56
CA ALA A 80 12.57 -4.06 -5.18
C ALA A 80 11.65 -5.29 -5.13
N HIS A 81 11.60 -5.94 -3.98
CA HIS A 81 10.58 -6.92 -3.62
C HIS A 81 9.94 -6.54 -2.31
N MET A 82 8.63 -6.70 -2.21
CA MET A 82 7.93 -6.55 -0.94
C MET A 82 7.28 -7.87 -0.56
N VAL A 83 7.55 -8.34 0.65
CA VAL A 83 6.84 -9.46 1.26
C VAL A 83 6.04 -8.99 2.45
N ALA A 84 4.80 -9.47 2.59
CA ALA A 84 3.93 -9.16 3.71
C ALA A 84 3.53 -10.44 4.46
N PHE A 85 3.62 -10.38 5.79
CA PHE A 85 3.20 -11.41 6.73
C PHE A 85 2.02 -10.87 7.55
N PRO A 86 0.82 -11.45 7.42
CA PRO A 86 -0.33 -11.07 8.23
C PRO A 86 -0.23 -11.72 9.62
N GLU A 87 -1.22 -11.43 10.47
CA GLU A 87 -1.17 -11.74 11.90
C GLU A 87 -1.03 -13.24 12.19
N ASP A 88 -1.53 -14.11 11.29
CA ASP A 88 -1.40 -15.56 11.41
C ASP A 88 0.06 -16.04 11.33
N LEU A 89 0.97 -15.22 10.76
CA LEU A 89 2.37 -15.56 10.43
C LEU A 89 2.53 -16.87 9.65
N ALA A 90 1.43 -17.38 9.10
CA ALA A 90 1.37 -18.61 8.36
C ALA A 90 1.38 -18.31 6.87
N SER A 91 0.76 -17.21 6.44
CA SER A 91 0.75 -16.79 5.03
C SER A 91 1.80 -15.73 4.71
N VAL A 92 2.27 -15.73 3.46
CA VAL A 92 3.15 -14.70 2.91
C VAL A 92 2.59 -14.24 1.57
N THR A 93 2.63 -12.93 1.32
CA THR A 93 2.32 -12.35 0.01
C THR A 93 3.57 -11.69 -0.52
N HIS A 94 4.02 -12.08 -1.72
CA HIS A 94 5.13 -11.44 -2.44
C HIS A 94 4.60 -10.51 -3.53
N VAL A 95 5.16 -9.31 -3.64
CA VAL A 95 4.71 -8.25 -4.56
C VAL A 95 5.90 -7.50 -5.16
N HIS A 96 5.82 -7.19 -6.46
CA HIS A 96 6.81 -6.36 -7.18
C HIS A 96 6.30 -4.92 -7.32
N PRO A 97 7.20 -3.92 -7.42
CA PRO A 97 6.81 -2.56 -7.73
C PRO A 97 6.20 -2.46 -9.13
N MET A 98 5.34 -1.47 -9.29
CA MET A 98 4.78 -1.03 -10.55
C MET A 98 5.83 -0.26 -11.37
N GLY A 99 5.54 -0.02 -12.64
CA GLY A 99 6.51 0.50 -13.60
C GLY A 99 7.14 -0.58 -14.48
N GLU A 100 8.16 -0.17 -15.25
CA GLU A 100 8.95 -1.06 -16.11
C GLU A 100 9.96 -1.85 -15.27
N GLU A 101 10.10 -3.14 -15.57
CA GLU A 101 11.12 -3.99 -14.98
C GLU A 101 12.49 -3.71 -15.65
N PRO A 102 13.59 -3.77 -14.88
CA PRO A 102 14.93 -3.60 -15.43
C PRO A 102 15.26 -4.69 -16.44
N LYS A 103 15.84 -4.30 -17.58
CA LYS A 103 16.26 -5.22 -18.65
C LYS A 103 17.75 -5.55 -18.59
N ALA A 104 18.53 -4.74 -17.86
CA ALA A 104 19.95 -4.96 -17.62
C ALA A 104 20.37 -4.56 -16.19
N ALA A 105 21.42 -5.21 -15.67
CA ALA A 105 21.97 -4.94 -14.34
C ALA A 105 22.51 -3.50 -14.15
N ALA A 106 22.80 -2.79 -15.24
CA ALA A 106 23.28 -1.41 -15.22
C ALA A 106 22.15 -0.37 -15.03
N GLU A 107 20.88 -0.77 -15.21
CA GLU A 107 19.76 0.15 -15.02
C GLU A 107 19.61 0.58 -13.56
N ARG A 108 19.03 1.76 -13.34
CA ARG A 108 18.82 2.31 -12.00
C ARG A 108 17.39 2.78 -11.82
N GLY A 109 16.78 2.33 -10.72
CA GLY A 109 15.44 2.72 -10.30
C GLY A 109 15.46 4.02 -9.50
N GLY A 110 14.35 4.75 -9.57
CA GLY A 110 14.15 6.00 -8.84
C GLY A 110 13.81 5.81 -7.36
N SER A 111 13.48 6.91 -6.68
CA SER A 111 13.20 6.95 -5.24
C SER A 111 11.81 6.42 -4.87
N GLN A 112 10.89 6.37 -5.83
CA GLN A 112 9.50 6.00 -5.61
C GLN A 112 9.21 4.60 -6.13
N LEU A 113 8.71 3.75 -5.25
CA LEU A 113 8.30 2.38 -5.55
C LEU A 113 6.82 2.22 -5.18
N SER A 114 5.97 2.01 -6.18
CA SER A 114 4.53 1.85 -5.98
C SER A 114 4.15 0.37 -6.07
N PHE A 115 3.44 -0.16 -5.09
CA PHE A 115 3.01 -1.55 -5.04
C PHE A 115 1.50 -1.60 -5.04
N HIS A 116 0.91 -2.49 -5.83
CA HIS A 116 -0.50 -2.81 -5.73
C HIS A 116 -0.64 -3.96 -4.72
N VAL A 117 -1.46 -3.79 -3.68
CA VAL A 117 -1.61 -4.79 -2.63
C VAL A 117 -3.08 -5.05 -2.34
N GLU A 118 -3.40 -6.29 -1.97
CA GLU A 118 -4.74 -6.71 -1.55
C GLU A 118 -4.60 -7.63 -0.33
N PRO A 119 -4.64 -7.08 0.90
CA PRO A 119 -4.58 -7.89 2.12
C PRO A 119 -5.84 -8.76 2.23
N GLU A 120 -5.71 -10.05 2.52
CA GLU A 120 -6.89 -10.95 2.61
C GLU A 120 -7.55 -10.92 4.00
N GLN A 121 -6.76 -10.67 5.04
CA GLN A 121 -7.20 -10.79 6.43
C GLN A 121 -6.97 -9.46 7.17
N PRO A 122 -7.88 -9.06 8.07
CA PRO A 122 -7.65 -7.94 8.95
C PRO A 122 -6.64 -8.31 10.05
N GLY A 123 -6.13 -7.27 10.73
CA GLY A 123 -5.22 -7.41 11.86
C GLY A 123 -3.83 -6.87 11.56
N PHE A 124 -2.89 -7.25 12.42
CA PHE A 124 -1.51 -6.79 12.31
C PHE A 124 -0.83 -7.38 11.07
N GLN A 125 -0.13 -6.55 10.30
CA GLN A 125 0.65 -6.98 9.15
C GLN A 125 2.06 -6.39 9.22
N LYS A 126 3.06 -7.25 9.03
CA LYS A 126 4.46 -6.86 8.89
C LYS A 126 4.88 -6.94 7.43
N LEU A 127 5.54 -5.90 6.93
CA LEU A 127 6.03 -5.82 5.56
C LEU A 127 7.54 -5.72 5.58
N PHE A 128 8.20 -6.41 4.66
CA PHE A 128 9.62 -6.32 4.44
C PHE A 128 9.86 -5.95 2.98
N LEU A 129 10.52 -4.83 2.79
CA LEU A 129 11.00 -4.38 1.49
C LEU A 129 12.46 -4.82 1.35
N GLN A 130 12.78 -5.50 0.25
CA GLN A 130 14.13 -5.79 -0.21
C GLN A 130 14.47 -4.87 -1.38
N THR A 131 15.61 -4.19 -1.28
CA THR A 131 16.22 -3.43 -2.36
C THR A 131 17.69 -3.81 -2.52
N GLN A 132 18.33 -3.38 -3.60
CA GLN A 132 19.78 -3.47 -3.75
C GLN A 132 20.39 -2.08 -3.95
N ILE A 133 21.39 -1.76 -3.13
CA ILE A 133 22.07 -0.46 -3.12
C ILE A 133 23.57 -0.69 -2.94
N GLY A 134 24.37 -0.24 -3.91
CA GLY A 134 25.83 -0.37 -3.85
C GLY A 134 26.30 -1.83 -3.84
N GLY A 135 25.64 -2.68 -4.61
CA GLY A 135 25.91 -4.13 -4.69
C GLY A 135 25.45 -4.93 -3.47
N LYS A 136 24.77 -4.32 -2.49
CA LYS A 136 24.31 -4.98 -1.25
C LYS A 136 22.79 -4.98 -1.15
N GLU A 137 22.25 -6.08 -0.65
CA GLU A 137 20.83 -6.14 -0.29
C GLU A 137 20.57 -5.28 0.95
N VAL A 138 19.51 -4.47 0.88
CA VAL A 138 19.05 -3.61 1.96
C VAL A 138 17.60 -3.96 2.27
N TYR A 139 17.30 -4.14 3.55
CA TYR A 139 15.97 -4.53 4.01
C TYR A 139 15.36 -3.47 4.92
N ALA A 140 14.16 -3.01 4.58
CA ALA A 140 13.36 -2.10 5.39
C ALA A 140 12.09 -2.81 5.89
N ALA A 141 11.81 -2.69 7.19
CA ALA A 141 10.67 -3.35 7.82
C ALA A 141 9.62 -2.34 8.26
N PHE A 142 8.36 -2.59 7.88
CA PHE A 142 7.20 -1.78 8.24
C PHE A 142 6.16 -2.62 8.96
N ALA A 143 5.29 -1.96 9.71
CA ALA A 143 4.24 -2.59 10.47
C ALA A 143 3.00 -1.70 10.48
N GLN A 144 1.88 -2.27 10.04
CA GLN A 144 0.60 -1.57 9.93
C GLN A 144 -0.55 -2.48 10.35
N ASN A 145 -1.72 -1.88 10.58
CA ASN A 145 -2.96 -2.62 10.79
C ASN A 145 -3.79 -2.61 9.50
N VAL A 146 -4.29 -3.78 9.14
CA VAL A 146 -5.32 -3.96 8.13
C VAL A 146 -6.67 -3.94 8.83
N GLN A 147 -7.56 -3.04 8.40
CA GLN A 147 -8.92 -2.96 8.89
C GLN A 147 -9.76 -4.14 8.37
N PRO A 148 -10.82 -4.53 9.09
CA PRO A 148 -11.84 -5.42 8.56
C PRO A 148 -12.32 -4.95 7.18
N ALA A 149 -12.73 -5.89 6.35
CA ALA A 149 -13.38 -5.57 5.09
C ALA A 149 -14.53 -4.59 5.37
N ALA A 150 -14.60 -3.52 4.59
CA ALA A 150 -15.77 -2.65 4.63
C ALA A 150 -17.03 -3.50 4.44
N PRO A 151 -18.10 -3.26 5.21
CA PRO A 151 -19.35 -4.00 5.05
C PRO A 151 -19.78 -3.93 3.58
N ALA A 152 -20.13 -5.07 2.98
CA ALA A 152 -20.60 -5.15 1.60
C ALA A 152 -21.80 -4.20 1.42
N GLY A 153 -21.55 -3.04 0.79
CA GLY A 153 -22.47 -1.90 0.77
C GLY A 153 -21.77 -0.54 0.98
N ALA A 154 -20.58 -0.55 1.57
CA ALA A 154 -19.70 0.61 1.68
C ALA A 154 -18.67 0.65 0.53
N SER A 155 -19.11 0.40 -0.70
CA SER A 155 -18.44 1.04 -1.83
C SER A 155 -18.84 2.51 -1.77
N ALA A 156 -17.88 3.42 -1.69
CA ALA A 156 -18.09 4.83 -1.99
C ALA A 156 -18.39 5.05 -3.50
N ALA A 157 -19.28 4.24 -4.08
CA ALA A 157 -19.96 4.47 -5.34
C ALA A 157 -21.22 5.33 -5.12
N GLY A 158 -21.23 6.15 -4.07
CA GLY A 158 -22.20 7.22 -3.89
C GLY A 158 -21.75 8.42 -4.72
N GLU A 159 -22.67 9.04 -5.44
CA GLU A 159 -22.41 10.36 -6.01
C GLU A 159 -22.21 11.35 -4.85
N TYR A 160 -21.22 12.23 -4.96
CA TYR A 160 -20.90 13.24 -3.97
C TYR A 160 -21.33 14.60 -4.51
N THR A 161 -22.07 15.38 -3.72
CA THR A 161 -22.54 16.71 -4.08
C THR A 161 -22.00 17.79 -3.17
N CYS A 162 -21.89 19.02 -3.67
CA CYS A 162 -21.56 20.16 -2.83
C CYS A 162 -22.86 20.69 -2.17
N PRO A 163 -22.93 20.85 -0.84
CA PRO A 163 -24.13 21.35 -0.18
C PRO A 163 -24.53 22.77 -0.64
N MET A 164 -23.55 23.55 -1.10
CA MET A 164 -23.77 24.89 -1.67
C MET A 164 -23.98 24.90 -3.19
N HIS A 165 -23.54 23.85 -3.88
CA HIS A 165 -23.64 23.73 -5.34
C HIS A 165 -24.16 22.34 -5.72
N PRO A 166 -25.46 22.07 -5.56
CA PRO A 166 -26.03 20.72 -5.76
C PRO A 166 -25.82 20.14 -7.17
N GLN A 167 -25.53 21.00 -8.15
CA GLN A 167 -25.19 20.64 -9.53
C GLN A 167 -23.78 20.03 -9.67
N VAL A 168 -22.89 20.27 -8.70
CA VAL A 168 -21.56 19.65 -8.68
C VAL A 168 -21.73 18.24 -8.15
N LYS A 169 -21.56 17.26 -9.03
CA LYS A 169 -21.66 15.83 -8.73
C LYS A 169 -20.33 15.16 -9.09
N GLN A 170 -19.74 14.43 -8.15
CA GLN A 170 -18.49 13.70 -8.35
C GLN A 170 -18.64 12.25 -7.90
N LYS A 171 -17.89 11.34 -8.53
CA LYS A 171 -17.88 9.91 -8.17
C LYS A 171 -16.92 9.60 -7.03
N THR A 172 -16.21 10.60 -6.54
CA THR A 172 -15.17 10.49 -5.51
C THR A 172 -15.35 11.60 -4.49
N VAL A 173 -14.91 11.36 -3.26
CA VAL A 173 -14.76 12.40 -2.24
C VAL A 173 -13.80 13.50 -2.72
N GLY A 174 -14.00 14.74 -2.30
CA GLY A 174 -13.17 15.85 -2.74
C GLY A 174 -13.66 17.22 -2.27
N LYS A 175 -13.03 18.28 -2.81
CA LYS A 175 -13.45 19.67 -2.62
C LYS A 175 -14.22 20.17 -3.85
N CYS A 176 -15.26 20.96 -3.61
CA CYS A 176 -16.03 21.60 -4.67
C CYS A 176 -15.13 22.59 -5.44
N PRO A 177 -15.01 22.48 -6.78
CA PRO A 177 -14.19 23.39 -7.57
C PRO A 177 -14.77 24.81 -7.66
N LYS A 178 -16.04 25.00 -7.29
CA LYS A 178 -16.69 26.32 -7.28
C LYS A 178 -16.44 27.12 -6.01
N CYS A 179 -16.32 26.46 -4.85
CA CYS A 179 -16.23 27.17 -3.57
C CYS A 179 -15.24 26.57 -2.54
N GLY A 180 -14.58 25.47 -2.87
CA GLY A 180 -13.57 24.84 -2.00
C GLY A 180 -14.11 24.05 -0.81
N MET A 181 -15.42 24.05 -0.56
CA MET A 181 -16.05 23.23 0.49
C MET A 181 -15.95 21.73 0.18
N ALA A 182 -15.89 20.89 1.22
CA ALA A 182 -15.91 19.43 1.06
C ALA A 182 -17.25 18.98 0.44
N LEU A 183 -17.17 18.02 -0.49
CA LEU A 183 -18.34 17.35 -1.04
C LEU A 183 -18.90 16.35 -0.02
N VAL A 184 -20.22 16.23 0.02
CA VAL A 184 -20.95 15.31 0.89
C VAL A 184 -21.63 14.23 0.05
N PRO A 185 -21.77 12.99 0.54
CA PRO A 185 -22.42 11.93 -0.21
C PRO A 185 -23.91 12.25 -0.43
N THR A 186 -24.41 12.04 -1.65
CA THR A 186 -25.85 11.98 -1.90
C THR A 186 -26.34 10.60 -1.48
N THR A 187 -26.70 10.42 -0.22
CA THR A 187 -27.44 9.23 0.20
C THR A 187 -28.92 9.40 -0.17
N ALA A 188 -29.52 8.37 -0.75
CA ALA A 188 -30.96 8.19 -0.61
C ALA A 188 -31.23 7.96 0.89
N ASP A 189 -32.00 8.85 1.51
CA ASP A 189 -32.43 8.72 2.90
C ASP A 189 -33.14 7.39 3.13
N ALA A 190 -32.53 6.51 3.92
CA ALA A 190 -33.26 5.55 4.71
C ALA A 190 -33.73 6.24 5.99
N HIS A 191 -34.83 6.98 5.91
CA HIS A 191 -35.74 7.14 7.05
C HIS A 191 -37.18 7.38 6.58
N GLN A 192 -37.92 6.28 6.50
CA GLN A 192 -39.34 6.28 6.86
C GLN A 192 -39.47 6.70 8.32
N HIS A 193 -40.36 7.64 8.60
CA HIS A 193 -41.40 7.49 9.62
C HIS A 193 -42.60 8.42 9.29
N GLN A 194 -43.74 7.80 8.96
CA GLN A 194 -45.08 8.26 9.35
C GLN A 194 -45.14 8.19 10.90
N HIS A 195 -45.86 9.00 11.68
CA HIS A 195 -47.13 9.71 11.52
C HIS A 195 -47.09 11.07 12.24
#